data_AF-A0A0M2SVV9-F1
#
_entry.id   AF-A0A0M2SVV9-F1
#
_cell.length_a   1.000
_cell.length_b   1.000
_cell.length_c   1.000
_cell.angle_alpha   90.00
_cell.angle_beta   90.00
_cell.angle_gamma   90.00
#
_symmetry.space_group_name_H-M   'P 1'
#
loop_
_entity.id
_entity.type
_entity.pdbx_description
1 polymer ?
#
loop_
_entity_poly.entity_id
_entity_poly.type
_entity_poly.pdbx_seq_one_letter_code
_entity_poly.pdbx_strand_id
1 'polypeptide(L)'
;MKKILLPIMSAVLLAACSGQENTDTANPEEASAPPEFETDGMTLKQLEETLHPGTDLDTYGMEVQALVQQGRINIQEKVQLSDDGKSHADIIAAKDGFLAVVNDGNQVTHTEKFDTADAARTYLDQEH
;
A
#
# COMPACT_ATOMS: atom_id res chain seq x y z
N MET A 1 6.73 -64.39 -29.28
CA MET A 1 6.91 -63.79 -27.93
C MET A 1 6.54 -62.31 -28.09
N LYS A 2 5.34 -61.88 -27.69
CA LYS A 2 4.98 -61.31 -26.36
C LYS A 2 5.90 -60.13 -25.99
N LYS A 3 5.46 -58.90 -25.71
CA LYS A 3 4.26 -58.06 -25.97
C LYS A 3 4.67 -56.69 -25.38
N ILE A 4 4.33 -55.61 -26.07
CA ILE A 4 4.56 -54.22 -25.66
C ILE A 4 3.81 -53.93 -24.34
N LEU A 5 4.44 -53.19 -23.42
CA LEU A 5 3.86 -52.74 -22.15
C LEU A 5 4.24 -51.26 -21.91
N LEU A 6 3.38 -50.35 -22.37
CA LEU A 6 2.84 -49.27 -21.53
C LEU A 6 1.48 -49.82 -21.02
N PRO A 7 1.03 -49.54 -19.77
CA PRO A 7 0.79 -48.18 -19.28
C PRO A 7 1.03 -48.03 -17.76
N ILE A 8 0.75 -46.86 -17.17
CA ILE A 8 -0.19 -46.72 -16.05
C ILE A 8 -0.54 -45.24 -15.89
N MET A 9 -1.84 -45.04 -15.97
CA MET A 9 -2.63 -43.85 -15.71
C MET A 9 -2.86 -43.77 -14.20
N SER A 10 -2.78 -42.58 -13.59
CA SER A 10 -3.41 -42.34 -12.29
C SER A 10 -3.94 -40.92 -12.27
N ALA A 11 -5.26 -40.84 -12.35
CA ALA A 11 -6.08 -39.68 -12.13
C ALA A 11 -6.58 -39.69 -10.67
N VAL A 12 -7.06 -38.51 -10.25
CA VAL A 12 -7.94 -38.25 -9.09
C VAL A 12 -7.18 -38.19 -7.76
N LEU A 13 -7.19 -37.05 -7.05
CA LEU A 13 -8.30 -36.66 -6.16
C LEU A 13 -8.59 -35.15 -6.18
N LEU A 14 -9.80 -34.82 -6.66
CA LEU A 14 -10.58 -33.68 -6.18
C LEU A 14 -11.08 -34.04 -4.78
N ALA A 15 -10.62 -33.32 -3.75
CA ALA A 15 -11.29 -33.24 -2.47
C ALA A 15 -11.81 -31.82 -2.31
N ALA A 16 -13.10 -31.63 -2.62
CA ALA A 16 -13.91 -30.54 -2.09
C ALA A 16 -14.75 -31.14 -0.96
N CYS A 17 -14.56 -30.66 0.27
CA CYS A 17 -15.60 -30.54 1.31
C CYS A 17 -14.99 -29.93 2.59
N SER A 18 -15.31 -28.66 2.81
CA SER A 18 -15.90 -28.11 4.04
C SER A 18 -15.17 -28.30 5.37
N GLY A 19 -14.70 -27.19 5.97
CA GLY A 19 -14.49 -27.11 7.42
C GLY A 19 -13.27 -26.30 7.84
N GLN A 20 -13.40 -24.97 7.75
CA GLN A 20 -12.88 -23.95 8.67
C GLN A 20 -11.91 -24.42 9.78
N GLU A 21 -10.67 -23.94 9.76
CA GLU A 21 -9.97 -23.38 10.92
C GLU A 21 -8.66 -22.68 10.48
N ASN A 22 -8.52 -21.46 11.01
CA ASN A 22 -7.52 -20.43 10.70
C ASN A 22 -6.09 -20.93 10.52
N THR A 23 -5.53 -20.68 9.34
CA THR A 23 -4.10 -20.40 9.20
C THR A 23 -3.97 -18.99 8.64
N ASP A 24 -3.86 -18.03 9.57
CA ASP A 24 -3.13 -16.79 9.39
C ASP A 24 -1.78 -17.12 8.75
N THR A 25 -1.71 -17.05 7.42
CA THR A 25 -0.45 -16.76 6.77
C THR A 25 -0.21 -15.28 6.98
N ALA A 26 0.32 -14.94 8.15
CA ALA A 26 1.04 -13.69 8.35
C ALA A 26 2.15 -13.68 7.30
N ASN A 27 1.89 -12.99 6.19
CA ASN A 27 2.95 -12.58 5.27
C ASN A 27 3.86 -11.69 6.11
N PRO A 28 5.17 -11.99 6.25
CA PRO A 28 6.06 -11.10 6.97
C PRO A 28 6.03 -9.76 6.23
N GLU A 29 5.47 -8.73 6.87
CA GLU A 29 5.71 -7.34 6.52
C GLU A 29 7.23 -7.15 6.62
N GLU A 30 7.92 -7.40 5.51
CA GLU A 30 9.25 -6.88 5.28
C GLU A 30 9.11 -5.37 5.27
N ALA A 31 9.91 -4.68 6.08
CA ALA A 31 10.10 -3.24 6.02
C ALA A 31 10.45 -2.86 4.57
N SER A 32 9.41 -2.54 3.80
CA SER A 32 9.48 -2.60 2.35
C SER A 32 10.11 -1.30 1.89
N ALA A 33 11.23 -1.40 1.18
CA ALA A 33 11.76 -0.29 0.39
C ALA A 33 10.67 0.22 -0.57
N PRO A 34 10.77 1.46 -1.08
CA PRO A 34 9.81 1.95 -2.06
C PRO A 34 9.67 0.99 -3.25
N PRO A 35 8.45 0.77 -3.77
CA PRO A 35 8.24 -0.09 -4.93
C PRO A 35 8.89 0.53 -6.18
N GLU A 36 9.00 -0.26 -7.25
CA GLU A 36 9.36 0.27 -8.55
C GLU A 36 8.23 1.16 -9.12
N PHE A 37 8.60 2.19 -9.88
CA PHE A 37 7.69 3.17 -10.50
C PHE A 37 7.65 2.99 -12.02
N GLU A 38 6.49 3.20 -12.63
CA GLU A 38 6.32 3.02 -14.09
C GLU A 38 6.98 4.15 -14.90
N THR A 39 7.17 5.31 -14.27
CA THR A 39 7.85 6.48 -14.84
C THR A 39 8.88 7.05 -13.86
N ASP A 40 9.50 8.21 -14.16
CA ASP A 40 10.38 8.87 -13.20
C ASP A 40 9.57 9.29 -11.95
N GLY A 41 9.74 8.48 -10.90
CA GLY A 41 9.07 8.65 -9.63
C GLY A 41 9.36 10.01 -9.00
N MET A 42 8.43 10.49 -8.19
CA MET A 42 8.64 11.73 -7.43
C MET A 42 9.60 11.50 -6.27
N THR A 43 10.43 12.49 -5.96
CA THR A 43 11.12 12.52 -4.66
C THR A 43 10.16 12.93 -3.55
N LEU A 44 10.50 12.61 -2.30
CA LEU A 44 9.78 13.06 -1.11
C LEU A 44 9.67 14.58 -1.04
N LYS A 45 10.73 15.30 -1.45
CA LYS A 45 10.69 16.76 -1.50
C LYS A 45 9.65 17.27 -2.49
N GLN A 46 9.62 16.71 -3.71
CA GLN A 46 8.64 17.11 -4.72
C GLN A 46 7.22 16.78 -4.27
N LEU A 47 7.05 15.61 -3.67
CA LEU A 47 5.74 15.15 -3.20
C LEU A 47 5.22 16.00 -2.04
N GLU A 48 6.07 16.35 -1.07
CA GLU A 48 5.72 17.25 0.04
C GLU A 48 5.37 18.66 -0.48
N GLU A 49 6.11 19.20 -1.44
CA GLU A 49 5.78 20.50 -2.05
C GLU A 49 4.41 20.47 -2.74
N THR A 50 4.02 19.34 -3.35
CA THR A 50 2.71 19.14 -3.97
C THR A 50 1.59 18.92 -2.94
N LEU A 51 1.83 18.12 -1.89
CA LEU A 51 0.82 17.65 -0.93
C LEU A 51 1.01 18.27 0.47
N HIS A 52 1.31 19.58 0.54
CA HIS A 52 1.66 20.25 1.79
C HIS A 52 0.44 20.60 2.68
N PRO A 53 0.66 20.85 3.99
CA PRO A 53 -0.40 21.32 4.88
C PRO A 53 -1.14 22.55 4.35
N GLY A 54 -2.46 22.54 4.43
CA GLY A 54 -3.35 23.57 3.87
C GLY A 54 -3.88 23.25 2.47
N THR A 55 -3.38 22.21 1.80
CA THR A 55 -3.97 21.71 0.54
C THR A 55 -5.38 21.19 0.82
N ASP A 56 -6.38 21.68 0.09
CA ASP A 56 -7.76 21.19 0.23
C ASP A 56 -7.90 19.75 -0.28
N LEU A 57 -8.87 19.01 0.26
CA LEU A 57 -8.98 17.57 0.01
C LEU A 57 -9.37 17.25 -1.45
N ASP A 58 -10.07 18.14 -2.15
CA ASP A 58 -10.43 17.97 -3.56
C ASP A 58 -9.18 18.07 -4.44
N THR A 59 -8.36 19.10 -4.22
CA THR A 59 -7.07 19.28 -4.89
C THR A 59 -6.12 18.13 -4.56
N TYR A 60 -6.01 17.75 -3.27
CA TYR A 60 -5.22 16.60 -2.84
C TYR A 60 -5.61 15.33 -3.59
N GLY A 61 -6.91 15.00 -3.62
CA GLY A 61 -7.42 13.82 -4.30
C GLY A 61 -7.12 13.82 -5.79
N MET A 62 -7.29 14.97 -6.46
CA MET A 62 -6.95 15.13 -7.88
C MET A 62 -5.47 14.92 -8.16
N GLU A 63 -4.58 15.56 -7.37
CA GLU A 63 -3.13 15.45 -7.57
C GLU A 63 -2.64 14.02 -7.31
N VAL A 64 -3.04 13.41 -6.19
CA VAL A 64 -2.67 12.02 -5.87
C VAL A 64 -3.17 11.07 -6.95
N GLN A 65 -4.43 11.20 -7.39
CA GLN A 65 -4.96 10.36 -8.45
C GLN A 65 -4.19 10.53 -9.77
N ALA A 66 -3.86 11.76 -10.16
CA ALA A 66 -3.10 12.04 -11.36
C ALA A 66 -1.69 11.41 -11.29
N LEU A 67 -1.00 11.54 -10.16
CA LEU A 67 0.34 11.00 -9.97
C LEU A 67 0.36 9.46 -9.93
N VAL A 68 -0.65 8.83 -9.32
CA VAL A 68 -0.83 7.36 -9.36
C VAL A 68 -1.09 6.89 -10.78
N GLN A 69 -1.96 7.56 -11.54
CA GLN A 69 -2.24 7.20 -12.94
C GLN A 69 -1.04 7.38 -13.87
N GLN A 70 -0.14 8.32 -13.55
CA GLN A 70 1.13 8.49 -14.24
C GLN A 70 2.18 7.46 -13.80
N GLY A 71 1.89 6.64 -12.78
CA GLY A 71 2.81 5.67 -12.19
C GLY A 71 4.02 6.32 -11.50
N ARG A 72 3.86 7.57 -11.01
CA ARG A 72 4.93 8.37 -10.39
C ARG A 72 5.03 8.23 -8.88
N ILE A 73 3.95 7.77 -8.25
CA ILE A 73 3.83 7.46 -6.82
C ILE A 73 3.01 6.18 -6.66
N ASN A 74 3.04 5.58 -5.47
CA ASN A 74 2.15 4.47 -5.10
C ASN A 74 1.58 4.70 -3.70
N ILE A 75 0.26 4.55 -3.52
CA ILE A 75 -0.36 4.60 -2.19
C ILE A 75 -0.17 3.23 -1.55
N GLN A 76 0.64 3.17 -0.51
CA GLN A 76 0.92 1.92 0.21
C GLN A 76 -0.23 1.56 1.14
N GLU A 77 -0.68 2.53 1.92
CA GLU A 77 -1.67 2.31 2.96
C GLU A 77 -2.52 3.55 3.16
N LYS A 78 -3.77 3.32 3.57
CA LYS A 78 -4.70 4.34 4.03
C LYS A 78 -5.06 4.01 5.47
N VAL A 79 -4.75 4.91 6.39
CA VAL A 79 -4.95 4.76 7.83
C VAL A 79 -6.08 5.66 8.28
N GLN A 80 -7.05 5.12 9.00
CA GLN A 80 -8.12 5.90 9.61
C GLN A 80 -7.69 6.36 11.00
N LEU A 81 -7.69 7.66 11.25
CA LEU A 81 -7.19 8.26 12.50
C LEU A 81 -8.30 8.58 13.50
N SER A 82 -9.55 8.65 13.03
CA SER A 82 -10.69 8.94 13.90
C SER A 82 -11.86 8.01 13.62
N ASP A 83 -12.58 7.65 14.69
CA ASP A 83 -13.79 6.81 14.63
C ASP A 83 -14.94 7.46 13.84
N ASP A 84 -14.92 8.80 13.71
CA ASP A 84 -15.90 9.54 12.91
C ASP A 84 -15.65 9.45 11.41
N GLY A 85 -14.52 8.84 11.02
CA GLY A 85 -14.11 8.57 9.66
C GLY A 85 -13.68 9.78 8.84
N LYS A 86 -13.56 10.95 9.46
CA LYS A 86 -13.17 12.19 8.76
C LYS A 86 -11.67 12.35 8.66
N SER A 87 -10.97 12.09 9.76
CA SER A 87 -9.51 12.20 9.80
C SER A 87 -8.89 10.89 9.31
N HIS A 88 -8.00 11.01 8.34
CA HIS A 88 -7.27 9.88 7.79
C HIS A 88 -5.86 10.30 7.39
N ALA A 89 -5.00 9.31 7.19
CA ALA A 89 -3.68 9.48 6.63
C ALA A 89 -3.47 8.53 5.46
N ASP A 90 -2.74 8.98 4.45
CA ASP A 90 -2.22 8.12 3.40
C ASP A 90 -0.71 7.98 3.58
N ILE A 91 -0.19 6.75 3.47
CA ILE A 91 1.24 6.47 3.37
C ILE A 91 1.55 6.31 1.88
N ILE A 92 2.28 7.26 1.31
CA ILE A 92 2.57 7.34 -0.12
C ILE A 92 4.05 7.05 -0.35
N ALA A 93 4.35 6.05 -1.19
CA ALA A 93 5.71 5.78 -1.61
C ALA A 93 6.16 6.74 -2.72
N ALA A 94 7.36 7.26 -2.54
CA ALA A 94 8.15 8.08 -3.44
C ALA A 94 9.46 7.36 -3.78
N LYS A 95 10.23 7.82 -4.76
CA LYS A 95 11.43 7.10 -5.22
C LYS A 95 12.55 7.00 -4.20
N ASP A 96 12.55 7.88 -3.19
CA ASP A 96 13.54 8.00 -2.14
C ASP A 96 12.96 7.82 -0.73
N GLY A 97 11.75 7.28 -0.60
CA GLY A 97 11.16 6.91 0.70
C GLY A 97 9.63 6.95 0.71
N PHE A 98 9.06 7.29 1.86
CA PHE A 98 7.62 7.34 2.11
C PHE A 98 7.21 8.67 2.73
N LEU A 99 6.06 9.19 2.32
CA LEU A 99 5.44 10.38 2.87
C LEU A 99 4.12 9.97 3.55
N ALA A 100 4.00 10.23 4.85
CA ALA A 100 2.70 10.20 5.51
C ALA A 100 2.01 11.54 5.27
N VAL A 101 0.76 11.52 4.80
CA VAL A 101 -0.06 12.72 4.57
C VAL A 101 -1.32 12.60 5.41
N VAL A 102 -1.44 13.42 6.45
CA VAL A 102 -2.58 13.46 7.38
C VAL A 102 -3.54 14.54 6.93
N ASN A 103 -4.84 14.25 6.97
CA ASN A 103 -5.90 15.22 6.69
C ASN A 103 -7.09 15.06 7.65
N ASP A 104 -7.88 16.13 7.79
CA ASP A 104 -9.02 16.21 8.72
C ASP A 104 -10.39 16.06 8.03
N GLY A 105 -10.40 15.61 6.78
CA GLY A 105 -11.58 15.53 5.93
C GLY A 105 -11.92 16.81 5.17
N ASN A 106 -11.21 17.92 5.40
CA ASN A 106 -11.34 19.15 4.60
C ASN A 106 -10.02 19.51 3.92
N GLN A 107 -8.90 19.33 4.60
CA GLN A 107 -7.57 19.70 4.11
C GLN A 107 -6.48 18.81 4.70
N VAL A 108 -5.33 18.77 4.03
CA VAL A 108 -4.08 18.26 4.59
C VAL A 108 -3.70 19.10 5.79
N THR A 109 -3.42 18.45 6.92
CA THR A 109 -3.06 19.09 8.18
C THR A 109 -1.59 18.87 8.53
N HIS A 110 -1.00 17.76 8.09
CA HIS A 110 0.37 17.42 8.40
C HIS A 110 0.99 16.48 7.35
N THR A 111 2.30 16.59 7.18
CA THR A 111 3.09 15.69 6.34
C THR A 111 4.41 15.35 7.03
N GLU A 112 4.84 14.10 6.95
CA GLU A 112 6.10 13.64 7.54
C GLU A 112 6.78 12.60 6.64
N LYS A 113 8.12 12.61 6.61
CA LYS A 113 8.94 11.79 5.71
C LYS A 113 9.56 10.62 6.44
N PHE A 114 9.60 9.47 5.80
CA PHE A 114 10.11 8.24 6.37
C PHE A 114 10.94 7.46 5.36
N ASP A 115 11.92 6.71 5.87
CA ASP A 115 12.71 5.80 5.05
C ASP A 115 11.93 4.50 4.72
N THR A 116 10.95 4.13 5.55
CA THR A 116 10.16 2.90 5.41
C THR A 116 8.67 3.14 5.70
N ALA A 117 7.80 2.31 5.11
CA ALA A 117 6.37 2.34 5.40
C ALA A 117 6.05 2.01 6.86
N ASP A 118 6.76 1.05 7.47
CA ASP A 118 6.57 0.65 8.87
C ASP A 118 6.85 1.78 9.85
N ALA A 119 7.87 2.60 9.57
CA ALA A 119 8.17 3.78 10.38
C ALA A 119 7.03 4.82 10.28
N ALA A 120 6.47 5.02 9.08
CA ALA A 120 5.33 5.89 8.88
C ALA A 120 4.08 5.37 9.62
N ARG A 121 3.81 4.08 9.54
CA ARG A 121 2.71 3.42 10.26
C ARG A 121 2.85 3.56 11.78
N THR A 122 4.04 3.25 12.29
CA THR A 122 4.35 3.36 13.72
C THR A 122 4.15 4.79 14.23
N TYR A 123 4.54 5.79 13.44
CA TYR A 123 4.31 7.20 13.75
C TYR A 123 2.81 7.52 13.83
N LEU A 124 2.03 7.09 12.84
CA LEU A 124 0.59 7.33 12.81
C LEU A 124 -0.14 6.65 13.99
N ASP A 125 0.27 5.43 14.37
CA ASP A 125 -0.33 4.72 15.51
C ASP A 125 0.01 5.34 16.88
N GLN A 126 1.08 6.15 16.97
CA GLN A 126 1.56 6.74 18.23
C GLN A 126 1.08 8.18 18.42
N GLU A 127 1.02 8.96 17.36
CA GLU A 127 0.80 10.41 17.41
C GLU A 127 -0.61 10.82 16.98
N HIS A 128 -1.43 9.89 16.48
CA HIS A 128 -2.78 10.16 15.97
C HIS A 128 -3.81 9.13 16.44
#